data_AF-A0A166C057-F1
#
_entry.id   AF-A0A166C057-F1
#
_cell.length_a   1.000
_cell.length_b   1.000
_cell.length_c   1.000
_cell.angle_alpha   90.00
_cell.angle_beta   90.00
_cell.angle_gamma   90.00
#
_symmetry.space_group_name_H-M   'P 1'
#
loop_
_entity.id
_entity.type
_entity.pdbx_description
1 polymer ?
#
loop_
_entity_poly.entity_id
_entity_poly.type
_entity_poly.pdbx_seq_one_letter_code
_entity_poly.pdbx_strand_id
1 'polypeptide(L)'
;MPSYKFHTVFAAILALIYIVNPIYILLAVIGANIPDFDHKIKEKNVYRIVACGIAIAIGLYFLKLPFYLGVIIIFLAIIFYFSNHRGFTHSLIGIAILSILIFVAFIAGYYLIDSLNFFTPNARSIFAIAVILIFLTFLFINKRIILPILGLFFAGLMLFPIFEINLITAFIFIIMGVLSHIALDSFTPAGIKLLKPHSSKIFRKKFGIGVSFIIILLAIPFILNFLNIIKLPFSL
;
A
#
# COMPACT_ATOMS: atom_id res chain seq x y z
N MET A 1 6.89 20.45 4.94
CA MET A 1 6.22 19.27 4.33
C MET A 1 6.18 18.17 5.37
N PRO A 2 5.12 17.36 5.46
CA PRO A 2 5.16 16.16 6.26
C PRO A 2 6.29 15.30 5.69
N SER A 3 7.15 14.79 6.56
CA SER A 3 8.18 13.87 6.11
C SER A 3 7.54 12.54 5.72
N TYR A 4 8.20 11.75 4.87
CA TYR A 4 7.80 10.38 4.55
C TYR A 4 7.50 9.53 5.82
N LYS A 5 8.17 9.83 6.95
CA LYS A 5 7.91 9.18 8.24
C LYS A 5 6.51 9.53 8.77
N PHE A 6 6.11 10.80 8.66
CA PHE A 6 4.78 11.24 9.08
C PHE A 6 3.70 10.62 8.21
N HIS A 7 3.90 10.51 6.90
CA HIS A 7 2.94 9.81 6.02
C HIS A 7 2.77 8.34 6.41
N THR A 8 3.88 7.65 6.70
CA THR A 8 3.85 6.25 7.14
C THR A 8 3.14 6.08 8.49
N VAL A 9 3.49 6.90 9.49
CA VAL A 9 2.91 6.82 10.83
C VAL A 9 1.42 7.19 10.79
N PHE A 10 1.05 8.23 10.04
CA PHE A 10 -0.34 8.65 9.90
C PHE A 10 -1.20 7.56 9.24
N ALA A 11 -0.68 6.91 8.18
CA ALA A 11 -1.36 5.79 7.55
C ALA A 11 -1.49 4.59 8.48
N ALA A 12 -0.44 4.25 9.24
CA ALA A 12 -0.48 3.17 10.22
C ALA A 12 -1.53 3.44 11.31
N ILE A 13 -1.56 4.67 11.87
CA ILE A 13 -2.55 5.07 12.88
C ILE A 13 -3.97 4.99 12.31
N LEU A 14 -4.19 5.53 11.11
CA LEU A 14 -5.51 5.48 10.47
C LEU A 14 -5.94 4.05 10.17
N ALA A 15 -5.03 3.19 9.70
CA ALA A 15 -5.32 1.79 9.43
C ALA A 15 -5.62 0.99 10.71
N LEU A 16 -4.99 1.35 11.84
CA LEU A 16 -5.27 0.75 13.14
C LEU A 16 -6.69 1.02 13.64
N ILE A 17 -7.33 2.13 13.22
CA ILE A 17 -8.74 2.44 13.57
C ILE A 17 -9.68 1.32 13.14
N TYR A 18 -9.32 0.62 12.07
CA TYR A 18 -10.16 -0.44 11.53
C TYR A 18 -10.06 -1.75 12.35
N ILE A 19 -9.08 -1.88 13.25
CA ILE A 19 -8.81 -3.07 14.07
C ILE A 19 -8.86 -4.35 13.23
N VAL A 20 -8.07 -4.36 12.14
CA VAL A 20 -8.10 -5.43 11.13
C VAL A 20 -6.78 -6.19 11.09
N ASN A 21 -6.87 -7.37 10.47
CA ASN A 21 -5.77 -8.20 10.03
C ASN A 21 -4.52 -7.37 9.61
N PRO A 22 -3.34 -7.67 10.19
CA PRO A 22 -2.08 -6.95 9.97
C PRO A 22 -1.68 -6.83 8.49
N ILE A 23 -2.14 -7.75 7.64
CA ILE A 23 -1.94 -7.75 6.19
C ILE A 23 -2.53 -6.47 5.57
N TYR A 24 -3.77 -6.12 5.93
CA TYR A 24 -4.43 -4.94 5.39
C TYR A 24 -3.79 -3.65 5.89
N ILE A 25 -3.35 -3.62 7.16
CA ILE A 25 -2.62 -2.49 7.72
C ILE A 25 -1.33 -2.25 6.93
N LEU A 26 -0.56 -3.31 6.64
CA LEU A 26 0.67 -3.18 5.87
C LEU A 26 0.42 -2.71 4.43
N LEU A 27 -0.66 -3.18 3.79
CA LEU A 27 -1.08 -2.70 2.47
C LEU A 27 -1.41 -1.20 2.47
N ALA A 28 -2.11 -0.70 3.49
CA ALA A 28 -2.37 0.73 3.64
C ALA A 28 -1.07 1.53 3.85
N VAL A 29 -0.14 1.01 4.65
CA VAL A 29 1.16 1.66 4.84
C VAL A 29 1.98 1.70 3.54
N ILE A 30 1.98 0.62 2.76
CA ILE A 30 2.61 0.59 1.43
C ILE A 30 1.95 1.63 0.51
N GLY A 31 0.62 1.63 0.41
CA GLY A 31 -0.13 2.58 -0.41
C GLY A 31 0.17 4.04 -0.08
N ALA A 32 0.27 4.36 1.21
CA ALA A 32 0.56 5.72 1.66
C ALA A 32 1.95 6.23 1.27
N ASN A 33 2.94 5.36 1.07
CA ASN A 33 4.31 5.78 0.78
C ASN A 33 4.60 5.98 -0.71
N ILE A 34 3.69 5.56 -1.57
CA ILE A 34 3.90 5.47 -3.00
C ILE A 34 3.87 6.81 -3.73
N PRO A 35 2.92 7.73 -3.45
CA PRO A 35 2.89 9.03 -4.13
C PRO A 35 4.20 9.83 -4.01
N ASP A 36 4.94 9.65 -2.91
CA ASP A 36 6.21 10.34 -2.65
C ASP A 36 7.39 9.92 -3.54
N PHE A 37 7.25 8.85 -4.35
CA PHE A 37 8.31 8.43 -5.28
C PHE A 37 8.48 9.37 -6.48
N ASP A 38 7.57 10.32 -6.68
CA ASP A 38 7.69 11.43 -7.63
C ASP A 38 8.72 12.51 -7.23
N HIS A 39 9.25 12.42 -6.01
CA HIS A 39 10.14 13.43 -5.48
C HIS A 39 11.58 13.19 -5.97
N LYS A 40 12.26 14.22 -6.47
CA LYS A 40 13.66 14.14 -6.97
C LYS A 40 14.63 13.49 -5.98
N ILE A 41 14.48 13.76 -4.68
CA ILE A 41 15.26 13.10 -3.60
C ILE A 41 15.19 11.56 -3.66
N LYS A 42 14.07 10.99 -4.13
CA LYS A 42 13.87 9.54 -4.27
C LYS A 42 14.23 9.00 -5.67
N GLU A 43 14.74 9.82 -6.58
CA GLU A 43 15.11 9.41 -7.95
C GLU A 43 16.08 8.21 -7.96
N LYS A 44 17.08 8.22 -7.08
CA LYS A 44 17.99 7.06 -6.89
C LYS A 44 17.26 5.78 -6.49
N ASN A 45 16.17 5.88 -5.72
CA ASN A 45 15.34 4.72 -5.38
C ASN A 45 14.48 4.29 -6.57
N VAL A 46 13.95 5.23 -7.36
CA VAL A 46 13.23 4.90 -8.60
C VAL A 46 14.11 4.09 -9.54
N TYR A 47 15.38 4.47 -9.75
CA TYR A 47 16.32 3.67 -10.54
C TYR A 47 16.57 2.26 -9.96
N ARG A 48 16.62 2.12 -8.64
CA ARG A 48 16.72 0.80 -7.99
C ARG A 48 15.47 -0.03 -8.23
N ILE A 49 14.28 0.57 -8.21
CA ILE A 49 13.02 -0.12 -8.52
C ILE A 49 13.00 -0.56 -9.99
N VAL A 50 13.45 0.28 -10.93
CA VAL A 50 13.61 -0.11 -12.35
C VAL A 50 14.54 -1.32 -12.47
N ALA A 51 15.75 -1.23 -11.89
CA ALA A 51 16.73 -2.31 -11.96
C ALA A 51 16.20 -3.61 -11.33
N CYS A 52 15.50 -3.51 -10.19
CA CYS A 52 14.87 -4.64 -9.54
C CYS A 52 13.77 -5.26 -10.41
N GLY A 53 12.90 -4.45 -11.00
CA GLY A 53 11.85 -4.91 -11.91
C GLY A 53 12.41 -5.60 -13.15
N ILE A 54 13.48 -5.08 -13.75
CA ILE A 54 14.18 -5.70 -14.89
C ILE A 54 14.77 -7.05 -14.48
N ALA A 55 15.50 -7.09 -13.36
CA ALA A 55 16.09 -8.34 -12.87
C ALA A 55 15.03 -9.41 -12.59
N ILE A 56 13.89 -9.03 -11.99
CA ILE A 56 12.76 -9.93 -11.75
C ILE A 56 12.14 -10.40 -13.07
N ALA A 57 11.87 -9.50 -14.01
CA ALA A 57 11.27 -9.86 -15.29
C ALA A 57 12.15 -10.85 -16.07
N ILE A 58 13.45 -10.58 -16.16
CA ILE A 58 14.42 -11.45 -16.84
C ILE A 58 14.55 -12.79 -16.11
N GLY A 59 14.70 -12.78 -14.78
CA GLY A 59 14.81 -14.00 -13.99
C GLY A 59 13.60 -14.90 -14.15
N LEU A 60 12.39 -14.34 -14.03
CA LEU A 60 11.14 -15.08 -14.21
C LEU A 60 10.98 -15.61 -15.63
N TYR A 61 11.37 -14.83 -16.64
CA TYR A 61 11.35 -15.27 -18.04
C TYR A 61 12.23 -16.51 -18.27
N PHE A 62 13.48 -16.50 -17.78
CA PHE A 62 14.37 -17.67 -17.90
C PHE A 62 13.87 -18.90 -17.13
N LEU A 63 13.21 -18.67 -16.00
CA LEU A 63 12.57 -19.73 -15.21
C LEU A 63 11.25 -20.22 -15.80
N LYS A 64 10.80 -19.65 -16.94
CA LYS A 64 9.48 -19.92 -17.56
C LYS A 64 8.31 -19.65 -16.61
N LEU A 65 8.48 -18.71 -15.69
CA LEU A 65 7.46 -18.24 -14.75
C LEU A 65 6.81 -16.94 -15.27
N PRO A 66 5.60 -16.59 -14.80
CA PRO A 66 4.93 -15.35 -15.20
C PRO A 66 5.75 -14.10 -14.88
N PHE A 67 6.33 -13.46 -15.89
CA PHE A 67 7.22 -12.29 -15.73
C PHE A 67 6.48 -10.97 -15.45
N TYR A 68 5.14 -10.99 -15.39
CA TYR A 68 4.29 -9.80 -15.23
C TYR A 68 4.63 -8.98 -13.98
N LEU A 69 5.01 -9.61 -12.87
CA LEU A 69 5.41 -8.91 -11.65
C LEU A 69 6.54 -7.91 -11.92
N GLY A 70 7.59 -8.34 -12.64
CA GLY A 70 8.71 -7.47 -12.99
C GLY A 70 8.28 -6.32 -13.90
N VAL A 71 7.41 -6.58 -14.88
CA VAL A 71 6.87 -5.55 -15.80
C VAL A 71 6.06 -4.50 -15.05
N ILE A 72 5.19 -4.92 -14.11
CA ILE A 72 4.38 -4.00 -13.31
C ILE A 72 5.28 -3.08 -12.46
N ILE A 73 6.34 -3.65 -11.86
CA ILE A 73 7.31 -2.88 -11.07
C ILE A 73 8.04 -1.85 -11.93
N ILE A 74 8.45 -2.22 -13.15
CA ILE A 74 9.05 -1.28 -14.11
C ILE A 74 8.06 -0.16 -14.45
N PHE A 75 6.80 -0.51 -14.74
CA PHE A 75 5.78 0.45 -15.11
C PHE A 75 5.48 1.45 -13.98
N LEU A 76 5.40 0.98 -12.73
CA LEU A 76 5.32 1.85 -11.55
C LEU A 76 6.49 2.82 -11.49
N ALA A 77 7.72 2.34 -11.68
CA ALA A 77 8.90 3.18 -11.64
C ALA A 77 8.94 4.24 -12.75
N ILE A 78 8.49 3.89 -13.96
CA ILE A 78 8.35 4.83 -15.08
C ILE A 78 7.36 5.94 -14.73
N ILE A 79 6.21 5.61 -14.12
CA ILE A 79 5.23 6.60 -13.67
C ILE A 79 5.88 7.56 -12.66
N PHE A 80 6.64 7.05 -11.69
CA PHE A 80 7.33 7.91 -10.72
C PHE A 80 8.36 8.82 -11.37
N TYR A 81 9.11 8.29 -12.35
CA TYR A 81 10.15 9.04 -13.07
C TYR A 81 9.57 10.22 -13.86
N PHE A 82 8.46 10.03 -14.56
CA PHE A 82 7.82 11.08 -15.35
C PHE A 82 6.86 11.97 -14.56
N SER A 83 6.48 11.58 -13.33
CA SER A 83 5.61 12.40 -12.49
C SER A 83 6.41 13.54 -11.86
N ASN A 84 5.98 14.78 -12.12
CA ASN A 84 6.45 15.93 -11.35
C ASN A 84 5.94 15.85 -9.90
N HIS A 85 6.73 16.36 -8.95
CA HIS A 85 6.32 16.38 -7.54
C HIS A 85 4.94 17.04 -7.33
N ARG A 86 4.02 16.35 -6.64
CA ARG A 86 2.61 16.77 -6.44
C ARG A 86 1.86 16.96 -7.77
N GLY A 87 2.24 16.14 -8.74
CA GLY A 87 1.76 16.14 -10.11
C GLY A 87 0.72 15.06 -10.33
N PHE A 88 1.07 14.08 -11.15
CA PHE A 88 0.16 13.02 -11.55
C PHE A 88 -0.12 12.06 -10.39
N THR A 89 0.90 11.67 -9.65
CA THR A 89 0.87 10.79 -8.46
C THR A 89 -0.08 11.25 -7.34
N HIS A 90 -0.40 12.55 -7.27
CA HIS A 90 -1.33 13.14 -6.28
C HIS A 90 -2.67 13.57 -6.88
N SER A 91 -2.94 13.18 -8.14
CA SER A 91 -4.23 13.41 -8.81
C SER A 91 -5.17 12.22 -8.64
N LEU A 92 -6.49 12.41 -8.77
CA LEU A 92 -7.46 11.30 -8.71
C LEU A 92 -7.14 10.16 -9.67
N ILE A 93 -6.75 10.51 -10.90
CA ILE A 93 -6.40 9.53 -11.93
C ILE A 93 -5.13 8.78 -11.55
N GLY A 94 -4.10 9.50 -11.07
CA GLY A 94 -2.87 8.88 -10.60
C GLY A 94 -3.08 7.99 -9.38
N ILE A 95 -3.90 8.42 -8.41
CA ILE A 95 -4.27 7.60 -7.24
C ILE A 95 -4.90 6.27 -7.69
N ALA A 96 -5.87 6.34 -8.60
CA ALA A 96 -6.55 5.14 -9.10
C ALA A 96 -5.56 4.21 -9.80
N ILE A 97 -4.73 4.73 -10.71
CA ILE A 97 -3.74 3.95 -11.46
C ILE A 97 -2.69 3.34 -10.52
N LEU A 98 -2.12 4.12 -9.60
CA LEU A 98 -1.13 3.62 -8.64
C LEU A 98 -1.73 2.53 -7.75
N SER A 99 -2.94 2.74 -7.23
CA SER A 99 -3.63 1.75 -6.40
C SER A 99 -3.86 0.45 -7.15
N ILE A 100 -4.32 0.53 -8.41
CA ILE A 100 -4.49 -0.64 -9.29
C ILE A 100 -3.16 -1.36 -9.52
N LEU A 101 -2.10 -0.63 -9.87
CA LEU A 101 -0.80 -1.25 -10.16
C LEU A 101 -0.20 -1.95 -8.94
N ILE A 102 -0.31 -1.37 -7.75
CA ILE A 102 0.12 -2.01 -6.50
C ILE A 102 -0.69 -3.27 -6.24
N PHE A 103 -2.01 -3.19 -6.43
CA PHE A 103 -2.91 -4.31 -6.19
C PHE A 103 -2.65 -5.47 -7.17
N VAL A 104 -2.43 -5.16 -8.45
CA VAL A 104 -2.05 -6.16 -9.45
C VAL A 104 -0.66 -6.72 -9.15
N ALA A 105 0.30 -5.92 -8.69
CA ALA A 105 1.60 -6.42 -8.24
C ALA A 105 1.48 -7.37 -7.04
N PHE A 106 0.62 -7.03 -6.07
CA PHE A 106 0.30 -7.88 -4.93
C PHE A 106 -0.30 -9.22 -5.37
N ILE A 107 -1.32 -9.20 -6.24
CA ILE A 107 -1.95 -10.41 -6.76
C ILE A 107 -0.97 -11.25 -7.58
N ALA A 108 -0.22 -10.63 -8.49
CA ALA A 108 0.74 -11.32 -9.33
C ALA A 108 1.84 -11.99 -8.49
N GLY A 109 2.35 -11.29 -7.48
CA GLY A 109 3.34 -11.83 -6.56
C GLY A 109 2.77 -12.96 -5.68
N TYR A 110 1.55 -12.80 -5.17
CA TYR A 110 0.85 -13.86 -4.44
C TYR A 110 0.76 -15.15 -5.24
N TYR A 111 0.18 -15.11 -6.45
CA TYR A 111 0.04 -16.30 -7.28
C TYR A 111 1.38 -16.89 -7.73
N LEU A 112 2.37 -16.04 -8.00
CA LEU A 112 3.72 -16.49 -8.33
C LEU A 112 4.30 -17.33 -7.20
N ILE A 113 4.24 -16.86 -5.96
CA ILE A 113 4.82 -17.55 -4.81
C ILE A 113 3.99 -18.77 -4.40
N ASP A 114 2.65 -18.65 -4.42
CA ASP A 114 1.74 -19.77 -4.12
C ASP A 114 1.94 -20.93 -5.12
N SER A 115 2.27 -20.63 -6.38
CA SER A 115 2.53 -21.67 -7.40
C SER A 115 3.77 -22.55 -7.13
N LEU A 116 4.67 -22.13 -6.23
CA LEU A 116 5.91 -22.85 -5.92
C LEU A 116 5.69 -24.07 -5.01
N ASN A 117 4.49 -24.24 -4.43
CA ASN A 117 4.08 -25.44 -3.70
C ASN A 117 5.02 -25.90 -2.56
N PHE A 118 5.71 -24.98 -1.89
CA PHE A 118 6.66 -25.32 -0.82
C PHE A 118 6.00 -25.82 0.49
N PHE A 119 4.72 -25.51 0.72
CA PHE A 119 4.02 -25.77 1.99
C PHE A 119 2.62 -26.36 1.78
N THR A 120 1.98 -26.78 2.88
CA THR A 120 0.55 -27.16 2.89
C THR A 120 -0.33 -25.99 2.44
N PRO A 121 -1.51 -26.22 1.81
CA PRO A 121 -2.29 -25.17 1.16
C PRO A 121 -2.53 -23.92 2.01
N ASN A 122 -2.95 -24.08 3.27
CA ASN A 122 -3.25 -22.95 4.15
C ASN A 122 -1.98 -22.18 4.56
N ALA A 123 -0.90 -22.89 4.92
CA ALA A 123 0.37 -22.26 5.27
C ALA A 123 1.02 -21.58 4.06
N ARG A 124 0.84 -22.16 2.87
CA ARG A 124 1.37 -21.65 1.60
C ARG A 124 0.79 -20.29 1.24
N SER A 125 -0.53 -20.11 1.37
CA SER A 125 -1.16 -18.83 1.07
C SER A 125 -0.66 -17.72 2.00
N ILE A 126 -0.66 -17.95 3.32
CA ILE A 126 -0.17 -16.96 4.31
C ILE A 126 1.32 -16.64 4.07
N PHE A 127 2.13 -17.66 3.80
CA PHE A 127 3.54 -17.48 3.45
C PHE A 127 3.71 -16.64 2.18
N ALA A 128 2.99 -16.95 1.11
CA ALA A 128 3.04 -16.21 -0.14
C ALA A 128 2.68 -14.73 0.06
N ILE A 129 1.63 -14.47 0.84
CA ILE A 129 1.21 -13.11 1.21
C ILE A 129 2.30 -12.39 2.01
N ALA A 130 2.86 -13.03 3.04
CA ALA A 130 3.89 -12.42 3.86
C ALA A 130 5.12 -12.05 3.01
N VAL A 131 5.57 -12.96 2.14
CA VAL A 131 6.72 -12.72 1.26
C VAL A 131 6.47 -11.56 0.29
N ILE A 132 5.32 -11.52 -0.39
CA ILE A 132 5.04 -10.40 -1.31
C ILE A 132 4.90 -9.06 -0.57
N LEU A 133 4.32 -9.04 0.63
CA LEU A 133 4.21 -7.81 1.42
C LEU A 133 5.56 -7.32 1.95
N ILE A 134 6.43 -8.23 2.38
CA ILE A 134 7.81 -7.92 2.76
C ILE A 134 8.55 -7.33 1.56
N PHE A 135 8.42 -7.97 0.39
CA PHE A 135 9.04 -7.48 -0.84
C PHE A 135 8.56 -6.07 -1.21
N LEU A 136 7.24 -5.82 -1.24
CA LEU A 136 6.68 -4.50 -1.52
C LEU A 136 7.08 -3.46 -0.46
N THR A 137 7.19 -3.88 0.80
CA THR A 137 7.71 -3.04 1.90
C THR A 137 9.14 -2.59 1.62
N PHE A 138 10.03 -3.50 1.20
CA PHE A 138 11.40 -3.13 0.84
C PHE A 138 11.49 -2.17 -0.34
N LEU A 139 10.56 -2.24 -1.29
CA LEU A 139 10.52 -1.34 -2.43
C LEU A 139 10.03 0.06 -2.06
N PHE A 140 8.94 0.15 -1.30
CA PHE A 140 8.19 1.41 -1.16
C PHE A 140 8.38 2.11 0.19
N ILE A 141 8.80 1.40 1.23
CA ILE A 141 8.93 1.99 2.56
C ILE A 141 10.37 2.48 2.79
N ASN A 142 10.54 3.57 3.54
CA ASN A 142 11.86 4.11 3.81
C ASN A 142 12.69 3.16 4.70
N LYS A 143 13.95 2.92 4.30
CA LYS A 143 14.92 2.06 5.00
C LYS A 143 15.01 2.27 6.51
N ARG A 144 14.83 3.50 7.01
CA ARG A 144 14.90 3.81 8.45
C ARG A 144 13.69 3.31 9.26
N ILE A 145 12.57 3.01 8.61
CA ILE A 145 11.31 2.60 9.25
C ILE A 145 10.83 1.23 8.80
N ILE A 146 11.50 0.58 7.84
CA ILE A 146 11.17 -0.80 7.42
C ILE A 146 11.16 -1.75 8.63
N LEU A 147 12.23 -1.73 9.43
CA LEU A 147 12.37 -2.68 10.54
C LEU A 147 11.26 -2.54 11.60
N PRO A 148 10.93 -1.34 12.12
CA PRO A 148 9.81 -1.23 13.07
C PRO A 148 8.46 -1.60 12.44
N ILE A 149 8.23 -1.33 11.16
CA ILE A 149 6.98 -1.70 10.47
C ILE A 149 6.86 -3.21 10.30
N LEU A 150 7.94 -3.88 9.89
CA LEU A 150 7.96 -5.34 9.80
C LEU A 150 7.82 -5.99 11.17
N GLY A 151 8.45 -5.42 12.21
CA GLY A 151 8.27 -5.87 13.59
C GLY A 151 6.81 -5.80 14.04
N LEU A 152 6.12 -4.69 13.77
CA LEU A 152 4.69 -4.54 14.04
C LEU A 152 3.83 -5.50 13.20
N PHE A 153 4.20 -5.73 11.94
CA PHE A 153 3.50 -6.68 11.07
C PHE A 153 3.57 -8.11 11.63
N PHE A 154 4.77 -8.59 11.98
CA PHE A 154 4.94 -9.92 12.57
C PHE A 154 4.29 -10.03 13.95
N ALA A 155 4.43 -9.02 14.81
CA ALA A 155 3.72 -8.99 16.08
C ALA A 155 2.20 -9.07 15.86
N GLY A 156 1.67 -8.33 14.87
CA GLY A 156 0.27 -8.40 14.49
C GLY A 156 -0.16 -9.78 14.00
N LEU A 157 0.67 -10.48 13.22
CA LEU A 157 0.37 -11.85 12.76
C LEU A 157 0.30 -12.86 13.92
N MET A 158 1.03 -12.61 15.01
CA MET A 158 1.01 -13.46 16.21
C MET A 158 -0.15 -13.12 17.15
N LEU A 159 -0.54 -11.84 17.22
CA LEU A 159 -1.53 -11.33 18.16
C LEU A 159 -2.97 -11.41 17.64
N PHE A 160 -3.16 -11.35 16.31
CA PHE A 160 -4.48 -11.33 15.71
C PHE A 160 -4.73 -12.56 14.83
N PRO A 161 -5.93 -13.17 14.90
CA PRO A 161 -6.29 -14.26 14.00
C PRO A 161 -6.26 -13.77 12.55
N ILE A 162 -5.60 -14.55 11.70
CA ILE A 162 -5.52 -14.29 10.26
C ILE A 162 -6.68 -15.04 9.60
N PHE A 163 -7.69 -14.30 9.18
CA PHE A 163 -8.78 -14.82 8.36
C PHE A 163 -8.39 -14.83 6.88
N GLU A 164 -9.19 -15.52 6.06
CA GLU A 164 -9.08 -15.47 4.61
C GLU A 164 -8.98 -14.02 4.10
N ILE A 165 -8.08 -13.79 3.14
CA ILE A 165 -7.93 -12.48 2.54
C ILE A 165 -9.09 -12.23 1.58
N ASN A 166 -9.82 -11.16 1.84
CA ASN A 166 -10.75 -10.58 0.90
C ASN A 166 -9.99 -9.61 -0.02
N LEU A 167 -9.94 -9.92 -1.31
CA LEU A 167 -9.23 -9.12 -2.32
C LEU A 167 -9.81 -7.71 -2.47
N ILE A 168 -11.13 -7.53 -2.32
CA ILE A 168 -11.77 -6.22 -2.36
C ILE A 168 -11.32 -5.40 -1.16
N THR A 169 -11.29 -6.01 0.04
CA THR A 169 -10.77 -5.37 1.24
C THR A 169 -9.29 -4.99 1.09
N ALA A 170 -8.46 -5.87 0.53
CA ALA A 170 -7.06 -5.57 0.24
C ALA A 170 -6.92 -4.35 -0.68
N PHE A 171 -7.71 -4.28 -1.76
CA PHE A 171 -7.71 -3.15 -2.67
C PHE A 171 -8.15 -1.84 -1.99
N ILE A 172 -9.22 -1.90 -1.19
CA ILE A 172 -9.70 -0.76 -0.41
C ILE A 172 -8.58 -0.25 0.49
N PHE A 173 -7.88 -1.12 1.23
CA PHE A 173 -6.81 -0.69 2.13
C PHE A 173 -5.63 -0.03 1.41
N ILE A 174 -5.29 -0.46 0.19
CA ILE A 174 -4.31 0.24 -0.65
C ILE A 174 -4.79 1.67 -0.95
N ILE A 175 -6.03 1.82 -1.42
CA ILE A 175 -6.64 3.14 -1.71
C ILE A 175 -6.63 4.01 -0.45
N MET A 176 -7.02 3.45 0.69
CA MET A 176 -7.04 4.12 1.98
C MET A 176 -5.66 4.64 2.39
N GLY A 177 -4.62 3.84 2.14
CA GLY A 177 -3.24 4.28 2.26
C GLY A 177 -2.94 5.53 1.44
N VAL A 178 -3.22 5.47 0.13
CA VAL A 178 -2.98 6.60 -0.77
C VAL A 178 -3.82 7.83 -0.39
N LEU A 179 -5.08 7.64 0.01
CA LEU A 179 -5.96 8.72 0.46
C LEU A 179 -5.43 9.37 1.76
N SER A 180 -4.90 8.58 2.70
CA SER A 180 -4.29 9.10 3.93
C SER A 180 -3.09 10.00 3.63
N HIS A 181 -2.28 9.62 2.63
CA HIS A 181 -1.15 10.44 2.15
C HIS A 181 -1.63 11.81 1.69
N ILE A 182 -2.67 11.81 0.86
CA ILE A 182 -3.20 13.00 0.21
C ILE A 182 -3.98 13.89 1.18
N ALA A 183 -4.70 13.28 2.13
CA ALA A 183 -5.30 13.98 3.25
C ALA A 183 -4.22 14.77 3.99
N LEU A 184 -3.12 14.12 4.38
CA LEU A 184 -2.02 14.75 5.11
C LEU A 184 -1.35 15.88 4.29
N ASP A 185 -1.11 15.65 2.99
CA ASP A 185 -0.52 16.66 2.11
C ASP A 185 -1.41 17.90 1.92
N SER A 186 -2.73 17.75 1.99
CA SER A 186 -3.67 18.88 1.89
C SER A 186 -3.63 19.83 3.09
N PHE A 187 -3.10 19.38 4.24
CA PHE A 187 -2.88 20.25 5.41
C PHE A 187 -1.66 21.18 5.26
N THR A 188 -0.84 20.96 4.23
CA THR A 188 0.32 21.80 3.94
C THR A 188 -0.06 23.12 3.28
N PRO A 189 0.77 24.19 3.41
CA PRO A 189 0.53 25.45 2.71
C PRO A 189 0.47 25.32 1.18
N ALA A 190 1.19 24.35 0.61
CA ALA A 190 1.20 24.07 -0.83
C ALA A 190 -0.05 23.32 -1.31
N GLY A 191 -0.71 22.56 -0.43
CA GLY A 191 -1.88 21.75 -0.77
C GLY A 191 -1.58 20.67 -1.83
N ILE A 192 -2.64 20.22 -2.49
CA ILE A 192 -2.62 19.19 -3.54
C ILE A 192 -3.35 19.67 -4.81
N LYS A 193 -2.92 19.19 -5.98
CA LYS A 193 -3.58 19.45 -7.27
C LYS A 193 -4.31 18.20 -7.75
N LEU A 194 -5.43 17.92 -7.09
CA LEU A 194 -6.19 16.68 -7.22
C LEU A 194 -6.70 16.41 -8.66
N LEU A 195 -6.94 17.46 -9.45
CA LEU A 195 -7.55 17.37 -10.77
C LEU A 195 -6.55 17.39 -11.93
N LYS A 196 -5.24 17.25 -11.66
CA LYS A 196 -4.25 17.12 -12.74
C LYS A 196 -4.50 15.84 -13.58
N PRO A 197 -4.21 15.87 -14.89
CA PRO A 197 -3.70 16.99 -15.68
C PRO A 197 -4.77 18.01 -16.11
N HIS A 198 -6.06 17.71 -15.94
CA HIS A 198 -7.18 18.50 -16.43
C HIS A 198 -7.31 19.89 -15.78
N SER A 199 -6.98 20.03 -14.51
CA SER A 199 -7.02 21.31 -13.79
C SER A 199 -5.90 21.45 -12.76
N SER A 200 -5.42 22.67 -12.58
CA SER A 200 -4.41 23.03 -11.58
C SER A 200 -5.00 23.52 -10.25
N LYS A 201 -6.33 23.42 -10.04
CA LYS A 201 -7.01 23.84 -8.81
C LYS A 201 -6.38 23.18 -7.58
N ILE A 202 -6.09 24.01 -6.57
CA ILE A 202 -5.42 23.57 -5.34
C ILE A 202 -6.46 23.28 -4.26
N PHE A 203 -6.42 22.07 -3.73
CA PHE A 203 -7.20 21.64 -2.57
C PHE A 203 -6.33 21.72 -1.31
N ARG A 204 -6.92 22.17 -0.21
CA ARG A 204 -6.24 22.48 1.06
C ARG A 204 -7.02 21.86 2.24
N LYS A 205 -6.69 22.27 3.47
CA LYS A 205 -7.24 21.80 4.75
C LYS A 205 -8.70 21.31 4.75
N LYS A 206 -9.67 22.09 4.23
CA LYS A 206 -11.09 21.67 4.19
C LYS A 206 -11.30 20.34 3.46
N PHE A 207 -10.57 20.14 2.36
CA PHE A 207 -10.58 18.87 1.63
C PHE A 207 -9.95 17.75 2.46
N GLY A 208 -8.80 17.99 3.10
CA GLY A 208 -8.15 17.02 3.98
C GLY A 208 -9.03 16.53 5.11
N ILE A 209 -9.74 17.46 5.76
CA ILE A 209 -10.72 17.13 6.81
C ILE A 209 -11.82 16.23 6.23
N GLY A 210 -12.37 16.57 5.06
CA GLY A 210 -13.39 15.76 4.38
C GLY A 210 -12.90 14.34 4.06
N VAL A 211 -11.68 14.21 3.51
CA VAL A 211 -11.09 12.90 3.22
C VAL A 211 -10.87 12.11 4.51
N SER A 212 -10.25 12.70 5.53
CA SER A 212 -10.05 12.03 6.83
C SER A 212 -11.37 11.57 7.46
N PHE A 213 -12.44 12.37 7.32
CA PHE A 213 -13.76 11.99 7.81
C PHE A 213 -14.35 10.79 7.04
N ILE A 214 -14.23 10.78 5.70
CA ILE A 214 -14.62 9.62 4.88
C ILE A 214 -13.85 8.38 5.31
N ILE A 215 -12.54 8.51 5.56
CA ILE A 215 -11.70 7.42 6.05
C ILE A 215 -12.26 6.86 7.37
N ILE A 216 -12.51 7.72 8.35
CA ILE A 216 -13.07 7.29 9.64
C ILE A 216 -14.44 6.64 9.49
N LEU A 217 -15.33 7.18 8.65
CA LEU A 217 -16.65 6.59 8.40
C LEU A 217 -16.55 5.18 7.78
N LEU A 218 -15.62 4.98 6.86
CA LEU A 218 -15.38 3.67 6.25
C LEU A 218 -14.88 2.63 7.24
N ALA A 219 -14.38 3.03 8.43
CA ALA A 219 -13.97 2.11 9.48
C ALA A 219 -15.13 1.49 10.25
N ILE A 220 -16.31 2.12 10.25
CA ILE A 220 -17.46 1.68 11.05
C ILE A 220 -17.84 0.21 10.80
N PRO A 221 -18.00 -0.27 9.54
CA PRO A 221 -18.36 -1.66 9.30
C PRO A 221 -17.32 -2.66 9.82
N PHE A 222 -16.03 -2.31 9.75
CA PHE A 222 -14.93 -3.15 10.22
C PHE A 222 -14.93 -3.27 11.74
N ILE A 223 -15.14 -2.15 12.44
CA ILE A 223 -15.25 -2.12 13.90
C ILE A 223 -16.46 -2.94 14.36
N LEU A 224 -17.62 -2.79 13.72
CA LEU A 224 -18.82 -3.56 14.06
C LEU A 224 -18.60 -5.06 13.85
N ASN A 225 -17.96 -5.46 12.75
CA ASN A 225 -17.64 -6.86 12.48
C ASN A 225 -16.67 -7.42 13.54
N PHE A 226 -15.64 -6.66 13.89
CA PHE A 226 -14.68 -7.04 14.93
C PHE A 226 -15.36 -7.23 16.30
N LEU A 227 -16.25 -6.31 16.69
CA LEU A 227 -17.01 -6.42 17.93
C LEU A 227 -17.92 -7.66 17.94
N ASN A 228 -18.50 -8.03 16.80
CA ASN A 228 -19.29 -9.26 16.70
C ASN A 228 -18.43 -10.51 16.90
N ILE A 229 -17.22 -10.55 16.33
CA ILE A 229 -16.26 -11.64 16.52
C ILE A 229 -15.88 -11.79 18.00
N ILE A 230 -15.67 -10.69 18.72
CA ILE A 230 -15.33 -10.72 20.17
C ILE A 230 -16.54 -11.04 21.06
N LYS A 231 -17.78 -10.81 20.61
CA LYS A 231 -18.98 -11.16 21.39
C LYS A 231 -19.35 -12.64 21.31
N LEU A 232 -19.01 -13.31 20.21
CA LEU A 232 -19.25 -14.74 19.98
C LEU A 232 -18.57 -15.74 20.96
N PRO A 233 -17.45 -15.48 21.65
CA PRO A 233 -16.84 -16.41 22.59
C PRO A 233 -17.49 -16.42 23.99
N PHE A 234 -18.47 -15.56 24.29
CA PHE A 234 -19.14 -15.51 25.60
C PHE A 234 -20.57 -16.05 25.63
N SER A 235 -21.03 -16.67 24.54
CA SER A 235 -22.32 -17.37 24.47
C SER A 235 -22.10 -18.88 24.33
N LEU A 236 -21.64 -19.51 25.40
CA LEU A 236 -21.67 -20.96 25.64
C LEU A 236 -22.16 -21.20 27.06
#